data_AF-A0A7X1YFY9-F1
#
_entry.id   AF-A0A7X1YFY9-F1
#
_cell.length_a   1.000
_cell.length_b   1.000
_cell.length_c   1.000
_cell.angle_alpha   90.00
_cell.angle_beta   90.00
_cell.angle_gamma   90.00
#
_symmetry.space_group_name_H-M   'P 1'
#
loop_
_entity.id
_entity.type
_entity.pdbx_description
1 polymer ?
#
loop_
_entity_poly.entity_id
_entity_poly.type
_entity_poly.pdbx_seq_one_letter_code
_entity_poly.pdbx_strand_id
1 'polypeptide(L)'
;LSDSPDTIRTTLMHSSYSRLPLIRAGRIDEPLGFVHKKELLKELLAGHEPDLEAMARTAINLLDSFSILNALEQMRKESTH
;
A
#
# COMPACT_ATOMS: atom_id res chain seq x y z
N LEU A 1 -7.91 5.28 10.47
CA LEU A 1 -6.50 4.84 10.64
C LEU A 1 -6.16 5.03 12.10
N SER A 2 -5.60 4.02 12.79
CA SER A 2 -5.43 4.05 14.26
C SER A 2 -4.04 4.49 14.71
N ASP A 3 -3.06 4.48 13.81
CA ASP A 3 -1.66 4.76 14.15
C ASP A 3 -1.37 6.27 14.09
N SER A 4 -0.51 6.74 14.99
CA SER A 4 -0.08 8.13 15.00
C SER A 4 0.91 8.40 13.85
N PRO A 5 1.02 9.67 13.39
CA PRO A 5 1.97 10.06 12.35
C PRO A 5 3.43 9.68 12.66
N ASP A 6 3.86 9.75 13.92
CA ASP A 6 5.21 9.39 14.36
C ASP A 6 5.48 7.88 14.28
N THR A 7 4.48 7.06 14.64
CA THR A 7 4.56 5.60 14.50
C THR A 7 4.65 5.21 13.02
N ILE A 8 3.88 5.87 12.17
CA ILE A 8 3.93 5.67 10.71
C ILE A 8 5.31 6.03 10.18
N ARG A 9 5.85 7.21 10.54
CA ARG A 9 7.20 7.66 10.13
C ARG A 9 8.30 6.68 10.52
N THR A 10 8.30 6.24 11.78
CA THR A 10 9.29 5.27 12.28
C THR A 10 9.21 3.95 11.52
N THR A 11 8.00 3.43 11.31
CA THR A 11 7.77 2.19 10.56
C THR A 11 8.22 2.32 9.10
N LEU A 12 7.98 3.48 8.47
CA LEU A 12 8.43 3.77 7.11
C LEU A 12 9.96 3.77 7.00
N MET A 13 10.67 4.35 7.98
CA MET A 13 12.13 4.42 7.97
C MET A 13 12.79 3.04 8.08
N HIS A 14 12.21 2.13 8.85
CA HIS A 14 12.77 0.80 9.09
C HIS A 14 12.25 -0.29 8.14
N SER A 15 11.20 0.00 7.37
CA SER A 15 10.65 -0.97 6.42
C SER A 15 11.52 -1.09 5.18
N SER A 16 11.90 -2.31 4.81
CA SER A 16 12.56 -2.61 3.52
C SER A 16 11.58 -2.68 2.35
N TYR A 17 10.28 -2.61 2.59
CA TYR A 17 9.25 -2.77 1.55
C TYR A 17 8.94 -1.45 0.84
N SER A 18 8.61 -1.54 -0.46
CA SER A 18 8.24 -0.39 -1.29
C SER A 18 6.74 -0.09 -1.28
N ARG A 19 5.92 -1.12 -1.07
CA ARG A 19 4.45 -1.06 -0.95
C ARG A 19 4.04 -1.51 0.45
N LEU A 20 3.15 -0.77 1.08
CA LEU A 20 2.67 -1.05 2.43
C LEU A 20 1.15 -1.23 2.38
N PRO A 21 0.60 -2.35 2.91
CA PRO A 21 -0.83 -2.56 2.94
C PRO A 21 -1.51 -1.52 3.85
N LEU A 22 -2.63 -0.98 3.40
CA LEU A 22 -3.44 -0.04 4.18
C LEU A 22 -4.58 -0.79 4.86
N ILE A 23 -4.52 -0.87 6.19
CA ILE A 23 -5.47 -1.63 7.00
C ILE A 23 -6.30 -0.67 7.84
N ARG A 24 -7.62 -0.83 7.80
CA ARG A 24 -8.54 -0.05 8.63
C ARG A 24 -8.80 -0.78 9.94
N ALA A 25 -8.47 -0.15 11.06
CA ALA A 25 -8.82 -0.61 12.42
C ALA A 25 -8.43 -2.09 12.68
N GLY A 26 -7.27 -2.52 12.19
CA GLY A 26 -6.77 -3.88 12.39
C GLY A 26 -7.46 -4.98 11.57
N ARG A 27 -8.35 -4.64 10.63
CA ARG A 27 -9.00 -5.62 9.73
C ARG A 27 -8.06 -6.06 8.61
N ILE A 28 -7.18 -7.01 8.92
CA ILE A 28 -6.16 -7.51 7.97
C ILE A 28 -6.80 -8.21 6.76
N ASP A 29 -7.94 -8.86 6.95
CA ASP A 29 -8.63 -9.64 5.90
C ASP A 29 -9.30 -8.77 4.82
N GLU A 30 -9.49 -7.48 5.11
CA GLU A 30 -10.11 -6.51 4.20
C GLU A 30 -9.22 -5.26 4.06
N PRO A 31 -8.03 -5.38 3.44
CA PRO A 31 -7.16 -4.23 3.22
C PRO A 31 -7.83 -3.27 2.23
N LEU A 32 -7.75 -1.96 2.51
CA LEU A 32 -8.26 -0.91 1.61
C LEU A 32 -7.43 -0.82 0.32
N GLY A 33 -6.23 -1.40 0.32
CA GLY A 33 -5.27 -1.36 -0.78
C GLY A 33 -3.85 -1.30 -0.26
N PHE A 34 -2.97 -0.63 -1.01
CA PHE A 34 -1.61 -0.37 -0.58
C PHE A 34 -1.18 1.07 -0.90
N VAL A 35 -0.21 1.57 -0.13
CA VAL A 35 0.42 2.88 -0.34
C VAL A 35 1.88 2.69 -0.78
N HIS A 36 2.36 3.53 -1.70
CA HIS A 36 3.76 3.56 -2.09
C HIS A 36 4.57 4.36 -1.08
N LYS A 37 5.59 3.74 -0.46
CA LYS A 37 6.44 4.39 0.54
C LYS A 37 7.09 5.68 0.04
N LYS A 38 7.54 5.71 -1.22
CA LYS A 38 8.19 6.88 -1.82
C LYS A 38 7.27 8.10 -1.92
N GLU A 39 6.00 7.87 -2.30
CA GLU A 39 5.03 8.96 -2.44
C GLU A 39 4.60 9.46 -1.07
N LEU A 40 4.40 8.53 -0.12
CA LEU A 40 4.09 8.88 1.26
C LEU A 40 5.20 9.71 1.92
N LEU A 41 6.47 9.30 1.74
CA LEU A 41 7.61 10.07 2.24
C LEU A 41 7.73 11.44 1.57
N LYS A 42 7.41 11.54 0.27
CA LYS A 42 7.44 12.83 -0.46
C LYS A 42 6.47 13.84 0.16
N GLU A 43 5.23 13.44 0.43
CA GLU A 43 4.23 14.30 1.08
C GLU A 43 4.66 14.68 2.51
N LEU A 44 5.16 13.71 3.29
CA LEU A 44 5.65 13.96 4.65
C LEU A 44 6.87 14.90 4.70
N LEU A 45 7.75 14.84 3.69
CA LEU A 45 8.92 15.72 3.56
C LEU A 45 8.55 17.12 3.05
N ALA A 46 7.46 17.23 2.28
CA ALA A 46 6.88 18.51 1.87
C ALA A 46 6.17 19.25 3.03
N GLY A 47 6.06 18.61 4.20
CA GLY A 47 5.36 19.16 5.37
C GLY A 47 3.84 19.00 5.30
N HIS A 48 3.34 18.20 4.36
CA HIS A 48 1.92 17.90 4.26
C HIS A 48 1.52 16.79 5.24
N GLU A 49 0.24 16.77 5.58
CA GLU A 49 -0.39 15.64 6.28
C GLU A 49 -1.06 14.74 5.22
N PRO A 50 -0.45 13.60 4.87
CA PRO A 50 -0.93 12.77 3.77
C PRO A 50 -2.25 12.09 4.11
N ASP A 51 -3.25 12.24 3.24
CA ASP A 51 -4.46 11.43 3.28
C ASP A 51 -4.16 10.02 2.73
N LEU A 52 -3.96 9.07 3.65
CA LEU A 52 -3.62 7.70 3.29
C LEU A 52 -4.73 7.00 2.49
N GLU A 53 -6.00 7.36 2.70
CA GLU A 53 -7.11 6.75 1.94
C GLU A 53 -7.11 7.26 0.49
N ALA A 54 -6.87 8.55 0.28
CA ALA A 54 -6.73 9.12 -1.07
C ALA A 54 -5.48 8.62 -1.81
N MET A 55 -4.42 8.29 -1.08
CA MET A 55 -3.18 7.74 -1.65
C MET A 55 -3.23 6.21 -1.87
N ALA A 56 -4.25 5.53 -1.34
CA ALA A 56 -4.37 4.09 -1.45
C ALA A 56 -4.60 3.68 -2.92
N ARG A 57 -3.84 2.68 -3.37
CA ARG A 57 -4.04 2.04 -4.67
C ARG A 57 -4.62 0.65 -4.47
N THR A 58 -5.59 0.30 -5.30
CA THR A 58 -6.21 -1.03 -5.28
C THR A 58 -5.15 -2.09 -5.54
N ALA A 59 -5.04 -3.06 -4.63
CA ALA A 59 -4.23 -4.24 -4.87
C ALA A 59 -4.96 -5.15 -5.87
N ILE A 60 -4.22 -5.79 -6.78
CA ILE A 60 -4.79 -6.84 -7.61
C ILE A 60 -5.12 -8.00 -6.68
N ASN A 61 -6.41 -8.28 -6.49
CA ASN A 61 -6.85 -9.41 -5.70
C ASN A 61 -6.67 -10.68 -6.53
N LEU A 62 -5.64 -11.46 -6.19
CA LEU A 62 -5.39 -12.75 -6.81
C LEU A 62 -6.13 -13.81 -5.99
N LEU A 63 -7.04 -14.55 -6.62
CA LEU A 63 -7.69 -15.69 -5.97
C LEU A 63 -6.65 -16.80 -5.78
N ASP A 64 -6.68 -17.47 -4.63
CA ASP A 64 -5.74 -18.56 -4.26
C ASP A 64 -5.70 -19.72 -5.29
N SER A 65 -6.74 -19.84 -6.12
CA SER A 65 -6.84 -20.83 -7.19
C SER A 65 -6.04 -20.49 -8.45
N PHE A 66 -5.41 -19.31 -8.53
CA PHE A 66 -4.66 -18.89 -9.71
C PHE A 66 -3.28 -19.55 -9.77
N SER A 67 -2.93 -20.06 -10.94
CA SER A 67 -1.54 -20.44 -11.21
C SER A 67 -0.65 -19.19 -11.21
N ILE A 68 0.60 -19.34 -10.78
CA ILE A 68 1.60 -18.25 -10.75
C ILE A 68 1.72 -17.56 -12.12
N LEU A 69 1.60 -18.32 -13.21
CA LEU A 69 1.65 -17.78 -14.57
C LEU A 69 0.47 -16.84 -14.88
N ASN A 70 -0.75 -17.21 -14.47
CA ASN A 70 -1.92 -16.37 -14.67
C ASN A 70 -1.85 -15.09 -13.82
N ALA A 71 -1.33 -15.20 -12.59
CA ALA A 71 -1.09 -14.04 -11.74
C ALA A 71 -0.10 -13.05 -12.38
N LEU A 72 1.01 -13.54 -12.94
CA LEU A 72 1.99 -12.72 -13.65
C LEU A 72 1.40 -12.02 -14.88
N GLU A 73 0.59 -12.73 -15.67
CA GLU A 73 -0.09 -12.14 -16.83
C GLU A 73 -1.09 -11.05 -16.44
N GLN A 74 -1.80 -11.23 -15.32
CA GLN A 74 -2.74 -10.22 -14.82
C GLN A 74 -2.02 -8.98 -14.29
N MET A 75 -0.90 -9.16 -13.58
CA MET A 75 -0.04 -8.06 -13.15
C MET A 75 0.54 -7.26 -14.33
N ARG A 76 0.91 -7.95 -15.42
CA ARG A 76 1.43 -7.29 -16.63
C ARG A 76 0.38 -6.43 -17.32
N LYS A 77 -0.86 -6.91 -17.43
CA LYS A 77 -1.98 -6.14 -18.00
C LYS A 77 -2.24 -4.83 -17.25
N GLU A 78 -2.28 -4.90 -15.92
CA GLU A 78 -2.50 -3.73 -15.05
C GLU A 78 -1.31 -2.76 -15.02
N SER A 79 -0.08 -3.25 -15.25
CA SER A 79 1.11 -2.38 -15.33
C SER A 79 1.25 -1.64 -16.66
N THR A 80 0.42 -1.97 -17.66
CA THR A 80 0.45 -1.39 -19.01
C THR A 80 -0.60 -0.30 -19.20
N HIS A 81 -1.40 0.02 -18.18
CA HIS A 81 -2.41 1.08 -18.18
C HIS A 81 -2.12 2.15 -17.12
#